data_AF-D0W533-F1
#
_entry.id   AF-D0W533-F1
#
_cell.length_a   1.000
_cell.length_b   1.000
_cell.length_c   1.000
_cell.angle_alpha   90.00
_cell.angle_beta   90.00
_cell.angle_gamma   90.00
#
_symmetry.space_group_name_H-M   'P 1'
#
loop_
_entity.id
_entity.type
_entity.pdbx_description
1 polymer ?
#
loop_
_entity_poly.entity_id
_entity_poly.type
_entity_poly.pdbx_seq_one_letter_code
_entity_poly.pdbx_strand_id
1 'polypeptide(L)'
;MGVKTKKNGGIIVDKDGLSVDLPFTRTEGPDGTMVTFKGNPAVDRPNGEVRIGGVAAGMVTPTSTDAVNGSQLYAVGSRVDRLQDKVDKLGKRADAGVAGALATANLLQPHHPGQSVATAAVGNHNGQTAIAVGYATMSDNGKYGMRFSFGANTQRDVSLGAGLGYFW
;
A
#
# COMPACT_ATOMS: atom_id res chain seq x y z
N MET A 1 -53.69 -36.84 -10.99
CA MET A 1 -52.55 -36.23 -10.27
C MET A 1 -52.13 -35.00 -11.05
N GLY A 2 -52.07 -33.83 -10.41
CA GLY A 2 -51.67 -32.58 -11.07
C GLY A 2 -50.35 -32.08 -10.49
N VAL A 3 -49.45 -31.60 -11.35
CA VAL A 3 -48.20 -30.95 -10.93
C VAL A 3 -48.46 -29.44 -10.82
N LYS A 4 -48.09 -28.85 -9.68
CA LYS A 4 -48.17 -27.40 -9.43
C LYS A 4 -46.82 -26.86 -9.00
N THR A 5 -46.51 -25.63 -9.36
CA THR A 5 -45.28 -24.93 -8.97
C THR A 5 -45.57 -24.01 -7.77
N LYS A 6 -44.70 -24.03 -6.76
CA LYS A 6 -44.73 -23.07 -5.63
C LYS A 6 -44.28 -21.68 -6.11
N LYS A 7 -44.76 -20.61 -5.47
CA LYS A 7 -44.29 -19.22 -5.73
C LYS A 7 -42.76 -19.06 -5.61
N ASN A 8 -42.10 -19.95 -4.87
CA ASN A 8 -40.66 -19.93 -4.63
C ASN A 8 -39.87 -20.90 -5.54
N GLY A 9 -40.52 -21.47 -6.57
CA GLY A 9 -39.88 -22.34 -7.57
C GLY A 9 -39.89 -23.84 -7.27
N GLY A 10 -40.29 -24.28 -6.07
CA GLY A 10 -40.43 -25.72 -5.74
C GLY A 10 -41.60 -26.40 -6.47
N ILE A 11 -41.63 -27.73 -6.50
CA ILE A 11 -42.67 -28.52 -7.20
C ILE A 11 -43.53 -29.27 -6.17
N ILE A 12 -44.84 -29.30 -6.41
CA ILE A 12 -45.80 -30.12 -5.68
C ILE A 12 -46.47 -31.07 -6.67
N VAL A 13 -46.54 -32.36 -6.33
CA VAL A 13 -47.29 -33.37 -7.09
C VAL A 13 -48.43 -33.90 -6.21
N ASP A 14 -49.67 -33.58 -6.56
CA ASP A 14 -50.87 -33.87 -5.75
C ASP A 14 -51.51 -35.20 -6.18
N LYS A 15 -51.74 -36.20 -5.31
CA LYS A 15 -52.86 -36.28 -4.33
C LYS A 15 -52.44 -36.73 -2.90
N ASP A 16 -51.16 -37.06 -2.70
CA ASP A 16 -50.60 -37.61 -1.44
C ASP A 16 -49.32 -36.88 -0.96
N GLY A 17 -49.09 -35.63 -1.40
CA GLY A 17 -48.23 -34.70 -0.65
C GLY A 17 -46.71 -34.73 -0.90
N LEU A 18 -46.19 -35.25 -2.02
CA LEU A 18 -44.77 -35.09 -2.32
C LEU A 18 -44.47 -33.63 -2.72
N SER A 19 -43.75 -32.91 -1.87
CA SER A 19 -43.24 -31.57 -2.15
C SER A 19 -41.71 -31.58 -2.14
N VAL A 20 -41.10 -31.04 -3.19
CA VAL A 20 -39.65 -30.91 -3.32
C VAL A 20 -39.32 -29.42 -3.27
N ASP A 21 -38.55 -29.01 -2.26
CA ASP A 21 -38.07 -27.64 -2.14
C ASP A 21 -36.70 -27.48 -2.81
N LEU A 22 -36.54 -26.36 -3.51
CA LEU A 22 -35.25 -25.97 -4.07
C LEU A 22 -34.37 -25.36 -2.97
N PRO A 23 -33.03 -25.54 -3.06
CA PRO A 23 -32.07 -24.95 -2.13
C PRO A 23 -31.89 -23.43 -2.35
N PHE A 24 -32.62 -22.85 -3.30
CA PHE A 24 -32.67 -21.42 -3.56
C PHE A 24 -34.13 -20.95 -3.74
N THR A 25 -34.34 -19.65 -3.60
CA THR A 25 -35.59 -18.95 -3.89
C THR A 25 -35.32 -17.86 -4.91
N ARG A 26 -36.19 -17.71 -5.90
CA ARG A 26 -36.18 -16.55 -6.82
C ARG A 26 -37.18 -15.51 -6.32
N THR A 27 -36.76 -14.24 -6.26
CA THR A 27 -37.62 -13.12 -5.88
C THR A 27 -37.54 -12.05 -6.96
N GLU A 28 -38.68 -11.64 -7.49
CA GLU A 28 -38.77 -10.55 -8.45
C GLU A 28 -39.10 -9.27 -7.71
N GLY A 29 -38.30 -8.23 -7.93
CA GLY A 29 -38.48 -6.91 -7.33
C GLY A 29 -38.28 -5.79 -8.35
N PRO A 30 -38.50 -4.53 -7.93
CA PRO A 30 -38.31 -3.35 -8.79
C PRO A 30 -36.88 -3.25 -9.35
N ASP A 31 -35.90 -3.74 -8.60
CA ASP A 31 -34.47 -3.71 -8.93
C ASP A 31 -34.00 -4.94 -9.74
N GLY A 32 -34.94 -5.80 -10.15
CA GLY A 32 -34.67 -7.00 -10.94
C GLY A 32 -34.96 -8.31 -10.20
N THR A 33 -34.38 -9.40 -10.71
CA THR A 33 -34.57 -10.74 -10.15
C THR A 33 -33.41 -11.12 -9.23
N MET A 34 -33.71 -11.44 -7.98
CA MET A 34 -32.75 -11.97 -7.02
C MET A 34 -32.88 -13.48 -6.90
N VAL A 35 -31.74 -14.18 -6.77
CA VAL A 35 -31.68 -15.58 -6.38
C VAL A 35 -31.05 -15.66 -5.00
N THR A 36 -31.81 -16.11 -4.02
CA THR A 36 -31.36 -16.28 -2.64
C THR A 36 -31.08 -17.74 -2.36
N PHE A 37 -29.84 -18.08 -2.01
CA PHE A 37 -29.48 -19.41 -1.53
C PHE A 37 -29.93 -19.56 -0.07
N LYS A 38 -30.64 -20.66 0.25
CA LYS A 38 -31.11 -20.94 1.60
C LYS A 38 -29.95 -21.55 2.41
N GLY A 39 -29.10 -20.71 2.99
CA GLY A 39 -28.10 -21.20 3.94
C GLY A 39 -28.71 -21.49 5.30
N ASN A 40 -27.99 -22.27 6.10
CA ASN A 40 -28.42 -22.63 7.46
C ASN A 40 -27.76 -21.67 8.46
N PRO A 41 -28.53 -20.91 9.25
CA PRO A 41 -27.98 -20.10 10.32
C PRO A 41 -27.21 -20.99 11.30
N ALA A 42 -26.01 -20.55 11.66
CA ALA A 42 -25.16 -21.18 12.66
C ALA A 42 -24.51 -20.11 13.54
N VAL A 43 -23.90 -20.50 14.65
CA VAL A 43 -23.28 -19.55 15.60
C VAL A 43 -22.22 -18.68 14.92
N ASP A 44 -21.51 -19.22 13.93
CA ASP A 44 -20.50 -18.55 13.12
C ASP A 44 -21.08 -17.86 11.85
N ARG A 45 -22.35 -18.10 11.54
CA ARG A 45 -23.06 -17.60 10.34
C ARG A 45 -24.51 -17.26 10.69
N PRO A 46 -24.76 -16.22 11.49
CA PRO A 46 -26.09 -15.92 12.01
C PRO A 46 -27.09 -15.53 10.91
N ASN A 47 -26.61 -15.11 9.73
CA ASN A 47 -27.46 -14.75 8.59
C ASN A 47 -27.61 -15.91 7.58
N GLY A 48 -27.08 -17.09 7.88
CA GLY A 48 -27.15 -18.24 6.97
C GLY A 48 -26.35 -18.02 5.67
N GLU A 49 -25.16 -17.42 5.75
CA GLU A 49 -24.31 -17.18 4.59
C GLU A 49 -23.93 -18.48 3.87
N VAL A 50 -23.94 -18.45 2.53
CA VAL A 50 -23.62 -19.58 1.65
C VAL A 50 -22.33 -19.30 0.89
N ARG A 51 -21.37 -20.24 0.95
CA ARG A 51 -20.16 -20.18 0.12
C ARG A 51 -20.48 -20.73 -1.28
N ILE A 52 -20.23 -19.92 -2.30
CA ILE A 52 -20.35 -20.32 -3.71
C ILE A 52 -18.95 -20.67 -4.22
N GLY A 53 -18.72 -21.95 -4.49
CA GLY A 53 -17.47 -22.47 -5.04
C GLY A 53 -17.52 -22.64 -6.57
N GLY A 54 -16.37 -22.94 -7.18
CA GLY A 54 -16.28 -23.21 -8.62
C GLY A 54 -16.45 -21.98 -9.53
N VAL A 55 -16.39 -20.77 -8.96
CA VAL A 55 -16.48 -19.53 -9.72
C VAL A 55 -15.19 -19.35 -10.54
N ALA A 56 -15.30 -19.47 -11.86
CA ALA A 56 -14.21 -19.11 -12.78
C ALA A 56 -13.85 -17.63 -12.65
N ALA A 57 -12.66 -17.21 -13.12
CA ALA A 57 -12.30 -15.80 -13.06
C ALA A 57 -13.23 -15.00 -13.98
N GLY A 58 -14.01 -14.08 -13.40
CA GLY A 58 -14.90 -13.21 -14.15
C GLY A 58 -14.13 -12.15 -14.93
N MET A 59 -14.73 -11.61 -15.99
CA MET A 59 -14.15 -10.46 -16.68
C MET A 59 -14.14 -9.24 -15.76
N VAL A 60 -12.99 -8.57 -15.64
CA VAL A 60 -12.84 -7.34 -14.85
C VAL A 60 -12.80 -6.15 -15.81
N THR A 61 -13.98 -5.67 -16.20
CA THR A 61 -14.17 -4.51 -17.09
C THR A 61 -15.25 -3.59 -16.51
N PRO A 62 -15.30 -2.29 -16.87
CA PRO A 62 -16.27 -1.34 -16.31
C PRO A 62 -17.75 -1.70 -16.52
N THR A 63 -18.05 -2.55 -17.51
CA THR A 63 -19.42 -2.97 -17.85
C THR A 63 -19.69 -4.44 -17.54
N SER A 64 -18.73 -5.15 -16.92
CA SER A 64 -18.89 -6.56 -16.60
C SER A 64 -19.95 -6.77 -15.52
N THR A 65 -20.72 -7.84 -15.67
CA THR A 65 -21.67 -8.35 -14.68
C THR A 65 -21.26 -9.72 -14.14
N ASP A 66 -20.06 -10.18 -14.48
CA ASP A 66 -19.52 -11.46 -14.02
C ASP A 66 -19.22 -11.44 -12.52
N ALA A 67 -19.48 -12.56 -11.84
CA ALA A 67 -18.96 -12.77 -10.50
C ALA A 67 -17.42 -12.89 -10.53
N VAL A 68 -16.76 -12.14 -9.66
CA VAL A 68 -15.31 -12.28 -9.43
C VAL A 68 -15.03 -13.33 -8.36
N ASN A 69 -13.90 -14.03 -8.48
CA ASN A 69 -13.53 -15.08 -7.54
C ASN A 69 -12.42 -14.65 -6.56
N GLY A 70 -12.16 -15.50 -5.57
CA GLY A 70 -11.18 -15.22 -4.52
C GLY A 70 -9.76 -15.00 -5.02
N SER A 71 -9.34 -15.66 -6.12
CA SER A 71 -7.99 -15.47 -6.68
C SER A 71 -7.80 -14.07 -7.27
N GLN A 72 -8.85 -13.50 -7.86
CA GLN A 72 -8.83 -12.14 -8.40
C GLN A 72 -8.78 -11.10 -7.28
N LEU A 73 -9.58 -11.28 -6.23
CA LEU A 73 -9.55 -10.40 -5.05
C LEU A 73 -8.20 -10.50 -4.31
N TYR A 74 -7.67 -11.72 -4.16
CA TYR A 74 -6.35 -11.95 -3.55
C TYR A 74 -5.25 -11.22 -4.32
N ALA A 75 -5.25 -11.28 -5.66
CA ALA A 75 -4.27 -10.56 -6.49
C ALA A 75 -4.33 -9.03 -6.29
N VAL A 76 -5.52 -8.47 -6.05
CA VAL A 76 -5.68 -7.05 -5.67
C VAL A 76 -5.12 -6.81 -4.27
N GLY A 77 -5.48 -7.64 -3.28
CA GLY A 77 -4.94 -7.59 -1.92
C GLY A 77 -3.41 -7.57 -1.91
N SER A 78 -2.77 -8.50 -2.62
CA SER A 78 -1.30 -8.54 -2.72
C SER A 78 -0.68 -7.32 -3.42
N ARG A 79 -1.44 -6.59 -4.25
CA ARG A 79 -0.98 -5.30 -4.80
C ARG A 79 -1.08 -4.19 -3.75
N VAL A 80 -2.15 -4.19 -2.97
CA VAL A 80 -2.36 -3.25 -1.86
C VAL A 80 -1.30 -3.44 -0.78
N ASP A 81 -1.02 -4.67 -0.37
CA ASP A 81 0.02 -4.96 0.65
C ASP A 81 1.39 -4.46 0.20
N ARG A 82 1.78 -4.74 -1.06
CA ARG A 82 3.02 -4.23 -1.66
C ARG A 82 3.05 -2.70 -1.76
N LEU A 83 1.90 -2.05 -1.91
CA LEU A 83 1.83 -0.59 -1.88
C LEU A 83 2.05 -0.06 -0.47
N GLN A 84 1.46 -0.69 0.55
CA GLN A 84 1.68 -0.32 1.95
C GLN A 84 3.17 -0.43 2.31
N ASP A 85 3.83 -1.55 1.97
CA ASP A 85 5.27 -1.73 2.19
C ASP A 85 6.12 -0.63 1.52
N LYS A 86 5.74 -0.23 0.30
CA LYS A 86 6.42 0.84 -0.44
C LYS A 86 6.21 2.21 0.21
N VAL A 87 5.00 2.49 0.69
CA VAL A 87 4.67 3.75 1.39
C VAL A 87 5.44 3.84 2.70
N ASP A 88 5.48 2.78 3.50
CA ASP A 88 6.25 2.75 4.74
C ASP A 88 7.75 2.92 4.49
N LYS A 89 8.27 2.26 3.46
CA LYS A 89 9.68 2.43 3.06
C LYS A 89 9.96 3.83 2.55
N LEU A 90 9.03 4.46 1.83
CA LEU A 90 9.15 5.83 1.37
C LEU A 90 9.19 6.80 2.55
N GLY A 91 8.31 6.63 3.54
CA GLY A 91 8.32 7.43 4.77
C GLY A 91 9.67 7.34 5.48
N LYS A 92 10.14 6.12 5.76
CA LYS A 92 11.46 5.91 6.38
C LYS A 92 12.61 6.51 5.57
N ARG A 93 12.57 6.41 4.25
CA ARG A 93 13.59 7.01 3.36
C ARG A 93 13.56 8.53 3.38
N ALA A 94 12.38 9.13 3.41
CA ALA A 94 12.23 10.57 3.54
C ALA A 94 12.82 11.06 4.88
N ASP A 95 12.46 10.41 5.98
CA ASP A 95 13.01 10.73 7.31
C ASP A 95 14.53 10.57 7.36
N ALA A 96 15.08 9.50 6.77
CA ALA A 96 16.51 9.25 6.69
C ALA A 96 17.24 10.25 5.77
N GLY A 97 16.56 10.74 4.73
CA GLY A 97 17.03 11.82 3.88
C GLY A 97 17.16 13.13 4.65
N VAL A 98 16.15 13.49 5.46
CA VAL A 98 16.21 14.65 6.36
C VAL A 98 17.33 14.50 7.38
N ALA A 99 17.48 13.33 7.99
CA ALA A 99 18.61 13.04 8.88
C ALA A 99 19.96 13.26 8.18
N GLY A 100 20.09 12.85 6.91
CA GLY A 100 21.27 13.09 6.07
C GLY A 100 21.53 14.57 5.85
N ALA A 101 20.49 15.35 5.57
CA ALA A 101 20.59 16.80 5.42
C ALA A 101 20.99 17.50 6.75
N LEU A 102 20.46 17.05 7.89
CA LEU A 102 20.86 17.55 9.21
C LEU A 102 22.32 17.20 9.52
N ALA A 103 22.76 15.99 9.17
CA ALA A 103 24.15 15.58 9.33
C ALA A 103 25.07 16.47 8.50
N THR A 104 24.77 16.66 7.21
CA THR A 104 25.59 17.54 6.37
C THR A 104 25.52 18.99 6.87
N ALA A 105 24.36 19.52 7.24
CA ALA A 105 24.21 20.91 7.72
C ALA A 105 25.14 21.23 8.90
N ASN A 106 25.36 20.28 9.81
CA ASN A 106 26.24 20.44 10.98
C ASN A 106 27.74 20.27 10.70
N LEU A 107 28.15 20.00 9.45
CA LEU A 107 29.58 19.95 9.09
C LEU A 107 30.22 21.33 9.23
N LEU A 108 31.33 21.40 9.98
CA LEU A 108 32.09 22.64 10.17
C LEU A 108 32.67 23.18 8.85
N GLN A 109 32.93 24.48 8.83
CA GLN A 109 33.49 25.19 7.68
C GLN A 109 34.81 25.89 8.10
N PRO A 110 35.73 26.16 7.16
CA PRO A 110 36.95 26.93 7.44
C PRO A 110 36.59 28.37 7.83
N HIS A 111 37.39 28.98 8.72
CA HIS A 111 37.16 30.35 9.22
C HIS A 111 38.28 31.34 8.85
N HIS A 112 39.39 30.87 8.27
CA HIS A 112 40.47 31.76 7.80
C HIS A 112 40.86 31.49 6.33
N PRO A 113 41.41 32.50 5.62
CA PRO A 113 41.98 32.32 4.29
C PRO A 113 43.09 31.26 4.24
N GLY A 114 43.13 30.47 3.17
CA GLY A 114 44.08 29.37 2.98
C GLY A 114 43.82 28.13 3.83
N GLN A 115 42.76 28.11 4.66
CA GLN A 115 42.43 26.96 5.47
C GLN A 115 41.61 25.93 4.72
N SER A 116 41.87 24.67 5.06
CA SER A 116 41.07 23.52 4.65
C SER A 116 40.67 22.71 5.88
N VAL A 117 39.47 22.14 5.87
CA VAL A 117 38.93 21.37 6.99
C VAL A 117 38.28 20.09 6.49
N ALA A 118 38.58 18.98 7.16
CA ALA A 118 37.85 17.72 7.03
C ALA A 118 36.93 17.58 8.25
N THR A 119 35.66 17.26 8.02
CA THR A 119 34.62 17.24 9.06
C THR A 119 33.80 15.98 8.98
N ALA A 120 33.22 15.60 10.11
CA ALA A 120 32.24 14.52 10.21
C ALA A 120 31.11 14.96 11.13
N ALA A 121 29.89 14.52 10.84
CA ALA A 121 28.70 14.89 11.57
C ALA A 121 27.65 13.78 11.51
N VAL A 122 26.71 13.83 12.45
CA VAL A 122 25.59 12.91 12.55
C VAL A 122 24.29 13.70 12.60
N GLY A 123 23.22 13.13 12.06
CA GLY A 123 21.89 13.73 12.08
C GLY A 123 20.85 12.67 12.43
N ASN A 124 19.83 13.07 13.16
CA ASN A 124 18.72 12.21 13.56
C ASN A 124 17.38 12.89 13.25
N HIS A 125 16.43 12.15 12.70
CA HIS A 125 15.07 12.62 12.45
C HIS A 125 14.09 11.45 12.49
N ASN A 126 13.02 11.56 13.29
CA ASN A 126 11.94 10.55 13.40
C ASN A 126 12.45 9.08 13.54
N GLY A 127 13.50 8.86 14.32
CA GLY A 127 14.08 7.52 14.53
C GLY A 127 15.01 7.03 13.41
N GLN A 128 15.22 7.80 12.35
CA GLN A 128 16.25 7.58 11.34
C GLN A 128 17.51 8.36 11.68
N THR A 129 18.67 7.80 11.35
CA THR A 129 19.97 8.45 11.60
C THR A 129 20.80 8.47 10.32
N ALA A 130 21.63 9.48 10.18
CA ALA A 130 22.59 9.58 9.10
C ALA A 130 23.94 10.05 9.61
N ILE A 131 24.96 9.66 8.87
CA ILE A 131 26.33 10.11 9.04
C ILE A 131 26.73 10.89 7.79
N ALA A 132 27.48 11.96 7.98
CA ALA A 132 28.05 12.75 6.91
C ALA A 132 29.51 13.05 7.19
N VAL A 133 30.30 13.12 6.12
CA VAL A 133 31.67 13.63 6.11
C VAL A 133 31.75 14.76 5.10
N GLY A 134 32.62 15.72 5.34
CA GLY A 134 32.80 16.86 4.46
C GLY A 134 34.23 17.31 4.36
N TYR A 135 34.51 17.98 3.25
CA TYR A 135 35.74 18.70 3.04
C TYR A 135 35.40 20.11 2.57
N ALA A 136 35.99 21.12 3.19
CA ALA A 136 35.79 22.50 2.78
C ALA A 136 37.11 23.27 2.80
N THR A 137 37.26 24.22 1.88
CA THR A 137 38.48 25.02 1.74
C THR A 137 38.14 26.46 1.38
N MET A 138 38.98 27.39 1.85
CA MET A 138 38.93 28.82 1.58
C MET A 138 40.22 29.25 0.87
N SER A 139 40.11 29.99 -0.23
CA SER A 139 41.24 30.55 -0.99
C SER A 139 42.13 31.43 -0.11
N ASP A 140 43.42 31.51 -0.44
CA ASP A 140 44.44 32.30 0.29
C ASP A 140 44.09 33.79 0.35
N ASN A 141 43.39 34.30 -0.66
CA ASN A 141 42.91 35.68 -0.69
C ASN A 141 41.58 35.89 0.08
N GLY A 142 41.02 34.83 0.67
CA GLY A 142 39.77 34.86 1.45
C GLY A 142 38.50 35.08 0.62
N LYS A 143 38.62 35.26 -0.70
CA LYS A 143 37.50 35.68 -1.56
C LYS A 143 36.66 34.52 -2.09
N TYR A 144 37.17 33.29 -2.05
CA TYR A 144 36.48 32.12 -2.59
C TYR A 144 36.48 30.99 -1.56
N GLY A 145 35.33 30.36 -1.36
CA GLY A 145 35.21 29.15 -0.54
C GLY A 145 34.47 28.05 -1.29
N MET A 146 34.83 26.79 -1.02
CA MET A 146 34.09 25.63 -1.51
C MET A 146 33.92 24.60 -0.40
N ARG A 147 32.85 23.83 -0.50
CA ARG A 147 32.54 22.73 0.42
C ARG A 147 31.97 21.56 -0.36
N PHE A 148 32.42 20.37 0.00
CA PHE A 148 31.91 19.08 -0.43
C PHE A 148 31.44 18.28 0.78
N SER A 149 30.39 17.50 0.61
CA SER A 149 29.86 16.63 1.64
C SER A 149 29.34 15.34 1.03
N PHE A 150 29.54 14.25 1.75
CA PHE A 150 29.10 12.91 1.43
C PHE A 150 28.47 12.32 2.68
N GLY A 151 27.42 11.52 2.55
CA GLY A 151 26.78 10.91 3.70
C GLY A 151 26.04 9.64 3.34
N ALA A 152 25.75 8.85 4.37
CA ALA A 152 24.94 7.65 4.28
C ALA A 152 23.97 7.61 5.45
N ASN A 153 22.78 7.04 5.22
CA ASN A 153 21.74 6.96 6.24
C ASN A 153 21.33 5.51 6.55
N THR A 154 20.52 5.33 7.61
CA THR A 154 20.02 4.03 8.08
C THR A 154 19.22 3.26 7.02
N GLN A 155 18.68 3.95 6.01
CA GLN A 155 17.93 3.35 4.90
C GLN A 155 18.82 2.93 3.72
N ARG A 156 20.15 3.00 3.88
CA ARG A 156 21.19 2.67 2.88
C ARG A 156 21.20 3.60 1.67
N ASP A 157 20.62 4.79 1.80
CA ASP A 157 20.72 5.79 0.75
C ASP A 157 21.99 6.63 0.96
N VAL A 158 22.68 6.94 -0.13
CA VAL A 158 23.89 7.77 -0.16
C VAL A 158 23.49 9.18 -0.60
N SER A 159 24.02 10.19 0.08
CA SER A 159 23.80 11.60 -0.23
C SER A 159 25.14 12.28 -0.53
N LEU A 160 25.13 13.19 -1.49
CA LEU A 160 26.28 14.00 -1.87
C LEU A 160 25.83 15.45 -2.09
N GLY A 161 26.69 16.40 -1.78
CA GLY A 161 26.39 17.82 -1.97
C GLY A 161 27.66 18.65 -2.03
N ALA A 162 27.60 19.74 -2.80
CA ALA A 162 28.68 20.70 -2.90
C ALA A 162 28.13 22.13 -2.89
N GLY A 163 28.94 23.08 -2.42
CA GLY A 163 28.62 24.50 -2.43
C GLY A 163 29.86 25.35 -2.64
N LEU A 164 29.69 26.52 -3.24
CA LEU A 164 30.74 27.51 -3.47
C LEU A 164 30.23 28.90 -3.09
N GLY A 165 31.13 29.76 -2.62
CA GLY A 165 30.80 31.13 -2.20
C GLY A 165 31.90 32.11 -2.60
N TYR A 166 31.49 33.35 -2.86
CA TYR A 166 32.38 34.49 -3.08
C TYR A 166 32.16 35.52 -1.96
N PHE A 167 33.26 36.02 -1.38
CA PHE A 167 33.26 36.99 -0.29
C PHE A 167 33.94 38.29 -0.77
N TRP A 168 33.32 39.43 -0.48
CA TRP A 168 33.78 40.77 -0.88
C TRP A 168 33.96 41.70 0.32
#